data_AF-A0A4Q7J596-F1
#
_entry.id   AF-A0A4Q7J596-F1
#
_cell.length_a   1.000
_cell.length_b   1.000
_cell.length_c   1.000
_cell.angle_alpha   90.00
_cell.angle_beta   90.00
_cell.angle_gamma   90.00
#
_symmetry.space_group_name_H-M   'P 1'
#
loop_
_entity.id
_entity.type
_entity.pdbx_description
1 polymer ?
#
loop_
_entity_poly.entity_id
_entity_poly.type
_entity_poly.pdbx_seq_one_letter_code
_entity_poly.pdbx_strand_id
1 'polypeptide(L)'
;MSDQDLNLLAIWIFVPSAAIALSLMVASALGFGTSIKKADRERQLGAFRQLLASHHGPVLDVDWMLFKTLSKQELLDLAAPYGWRLNGQEYGGKHWWLRLVHQPSVPVEDPRARLAAELAAAEPGADGKYLLDSARYSSIPDDERDRVITQAGWKKVHGHPGALALARIGTTVMHTVDEPMLEGLRPAELRRNPVVAERAKRFHAEHGFDPLGPSELDRLRIRNNYWTKKFFPPGCIASFLLGSAPFPFFIGLSDDAPTAVYVGIGMAAVALVPSVLAWLVRRRRKAELGPHLAVLRELKALHRSTAGESS
;
A
#
# COMPACT_ATOMS: atom_id res chain seq x y z
N MET A 1 -49.45 14.02 -2.53
CA MET A 1 -48.12 14.63 -2.40
C MET A 1 -47.79 15.16 -3.77
N SER A 2 -47.51 16.46 -3.91
CA SER A 2 -47.26 17.02 -5.24
C SER A 2 -45.91 16.54 -5.78
N ASP A 3 -45.73 16.47 -7.10
CA ASP A 3 -44.43 16.12 -7.70
C ASP A 3 -43.33 17.11 -7.28
N GLN A 4 -43.70 18.36 -6.97
CA GLN A 4 -42.83 19.34 -6.33
C GLN A 4 -42.35 18.91 -4.93
N ASP A 5 -43.22 18.33 -4.10
CA ASP A 5 -42.84 17.87 -2.76
C ASP A 5 -41.88 16.66 -2.83
N LEU A 6 -42.06 15.78 -3.82
CA LEU A 6 -41.19 14.63 -4.08
C LEU A 6 -39.79 15.05 -4.57
N ASN A 7 -39.73 16.01 -5.50
CA ASN A 7 -38.47 16.58 -5.97
C ASN A 7 -37.73 17.34 -4.86
N LEU A 8 -38.46 18.09 -4.02
CA LEU A 8 -37.86 18.74 -2.87
C LEU A 8 -37.27 17.71 -1.89
N LEU A 9 -38.01 16.63 -1.60
CA LEU A 9 -37.55 15.54 -0.73
C LEU A 9 -36.31 14.82 -1.27
N ALA A 10 -36.27 14.53 -2.58
CA ALA A 10 -35.13 13.88 -3.23
C ALA A 10 -33.85 14.73 -3.14
N ILE A 11 -33.95 16.04 -3.39
CA ILE A 11 -32.84 16.99 -3.24
C ILE A 11 -32.40 17.05 -1.77
N TRP A 12 -33.34 17.11 -0.83
CA TRP A 12 -33.07 17.17 0.60
C TRP A 12 -32.49 15.88 1.19
N ILE A 13 -32.64 14.73 0.54
CA ILE A 13 -31.99 13.48 0.96
C ILE A 13 -30.63 13.33 0.27
N PHE A 14 -30.55 13.62 -1.02
CA PHE A 14 -29.36 13.35 -1.82
C PHE A 14 -28.23 14.33 -1.56
N VAL A 15 -28.52 15.64 -1.41
CA VAL A 15 -27.50 16.66 -1.10
C VAL A 15 -26.79 16.37 0.22
N PRO A 16 -27.48 16.12 1.35
CA PRO A 16 -26.78 15.76 2.59
C PRO A 16 -26.13 14.38 2.52
N SER A 17 -26.69 13.41 1.78
CA SER A 17 -26.03 12.10 1.61
C SER A 17 -24.71 12.19 0.84
N ALA A 18 -24.70 12.94 -0.26
CA ALA A 18 -23.50 13.22 -1.05
C ALA A 18 -22.51 14.08 -0.25
N ALA A 19 -23.00 15.08 0.50
CA ALA A 19 -22.17 15.87 1.39
C ALA A 19 -21.55 15.01 2.51
N ILE A 20 -22.31 14.11 3.15
CA ILE A 20 -21.80 13.18 4.17
C ILE A 20 -20.78 12.22 3.56
N ALA A 21 -21.04 11.64 2.39
CA ALA A 21 -20.09 10.76 1.71
C ALA A 21 -18.79 11.49 1.35
N LEU A 22 -18.90 12.72 0.86
CA LEU A 22 -17.76 13.60 0.57
C LEU A 22 -17.02 13.99 1.86
N SER A 23 -17.74 14.32 2.94
CA SER A 23 -17.18 14.63 4.24
C SER A 23 -16.50 13.43 4.89
N LEU A 24 -17.02 12.21 4.74
CA LEU A 24 -16.38 10.98 5.20
C LEU A 24 -15.14 10.66 4.36
N MET A 25 -15.19 10.84 3.04
CA MET A 25 -14.00 10.76 2.18
C MET A 25 -12.95 11.76 2.61
N VAL A 26 -13.32 13.03 2.82
CA VAL A 26 -12.41 14.10 3.25
C VAL A 26 -11.90 13.85 4.68
N ALA A 27 -12.72 13.43 5.62
CA ALA A 27 -12.31 13.12 6.99
C ALA A 27 -11.39 11.89 7.06
N SER A 28 -11.62 10.88 6.21
CA SER A 28 -10.72 9.74 6.05
C SER A 28 -9.39 10.14 5.40
N ALA A 29 -9.43 11.04 4.40
CA ALA A 29 -8.24 11.59 3.76
C ALA A 29 -7.45 12.53 4.70
N LEU A 30 -8.12 13.23 5.60
CA LEU A 30 -7.53 14.14 6.59
C LEU A 30 -7.12 13.45 7.90
N GLY A 31 -7.36 12.14 8.04
CA GLY A 31 -6.73 11.33 9.10
C GLY A 31 -7.27 11.54 10.52
N PHE A 32 -8.51 12.01 10.70
CA PHE A 32 -9.10 12.32 12.02
C PHE A 32 -9.18 11.14 13.02
N GLY A 33 -8.98 9.88 12.58
CA GLY A 33 -8.91 8.70 13.45
C GLY A 33 -7.55 8.43 14.13
N THR A 34 -6.52 9.23 13.85
CA THR A 34 -5.14 8.98 14.34
C THR A 34 -4.86 9.55 15.74
N SER A 35 -5.55 10.62 16.13
CA SER A 35 -5.26 11.36 17.38
C SER A 35 -5.52 10.55 18.65
N ILE A 36 -6.68 9.87 18.75
CA ILE A 36 -7.03 9.05 19.92
C ILE A 36 -6.04 7.88 20.09
N LYS A 37 -5.64 7.25 18.99
CA LYS A 37 -4.67 6.14 19.00
C LYS A 37 -3.29 6.59 19.48
N LYS A 38 -2.90 7.84 19.21
CA LYS A 38 -1.62 8.39 19.64
C LYS A 38 -1.56 8.58 21.16
N ALA A 39 -2.61 9.15 21.76
CA ALA A 39 -2.67 9.37 23.21
C ALA A 39 -2.67 8.04 24.00
N ASP A 40 -3.47 7.07 23.57
CA ASP A 40 -3.48 5.73 24.19
C ASP A 40 -2.12 5.04 24.08
N ARG A 41 -1.46 5.18 22.92
CA ARG A 41 -0.10 4.64 22.70
C ARG A 41 0.91 5.26 23.64
N GLU A 42 0.94 6.58 23.79
CA GLU A 42 1.86 7.27 24.71
C GLU A 42 1.63 6.85 26.17
N ARG A 43 0.37 6.67 26.58
CA ARG A 43 0.03 6.15 27.90
C ARG A 43 0.55 4.72 28.11
N GLN A 44 0.35 3.84 27.13
CA GLN A 44 0.84 2.45 27.20
C GLN A 44 2.37 2.38 27.22
N LEU A 45 3.06 3.23 26.44
CA LEU A 45 4.52 3.36 26.48
C LEU A 45 5.01 3.76 27.86
N GLY A 46 4.38 4.76 28.49
CA GLY A 46 4.72 5.19 29.84
C GLY A 46 4.53 4.09 30.88
N ALA A 47 3.37 3.41 30.84
CA ALA A 47 3.06 2.30 31.74
C ALA A 47 4.06 1.14 31.60
N PHE A 48 4.45 0.80 30.37
CA PHE A 48 5.42 -0.28 30.13
C PHE A 48 6.82 0.09 30.63
N ARG A 49 7.28 1.31 30.41
CA ARG A 49 8.57 1.79 30.95
C ARG A 49 8.59 1.77 32.48
N GLN A 50 7.49 2.16 33.11
CA GLN A 50 7.37 2.12 34.57
C GLN A 50 7.44 0.67 35.08
N LEU A 51 6.76 -0.27 34.41
CA LEU A 51 6.83 -1.70 34.72
C LEU A 51 8.27 -2.24 34.64
N LEU A 52 9.01 -1.88 33.58
CA LEU A 52 10.41 -2.29 33.42
C LEU A 52 11.32 -1.70 34.51
N ALA A 53 11.08 -0.45 34.92
CA ALA A 53 11.90 0.23 35.91
C ALA A 53 11.64 -0.25 37.35
N SER A 54 10.41 -0.64 37.68
CA SER A 54 10.03 -1.07 39.03
C SER A 54 10.29 -2.55 39.31
N HIS A 55 10.56 -3.35 38.27
CA HIS A 55 10.69 -4.80 38.42
C HIS A 55 12.16 -5.21 38.61
N HIS A 56 12.43 -5.92 39.71
CA HIS A 56 13.79 -6.33 40.10
C HIS A 56 14.02 -7.86 40.05
N GLY A 57 13.04 -8.63 39.57
CA GLY A 57 13.15 -10.09 39.46
C GLY A 57 14.08 -10.55 38.33
N PRO A 58 14.44 -11.84 38.27
CA PRO A 58 15.18 -12.41 37.13
C PRO A 58 14.28 -12.63 35.89
N VAL A 59 12.97 -12.74 36.11
CA VAL A 59 11.94 -13.01 35.09
C VAL A 59 10.83 -11.98 35.23
N LEU A 60 10.38 -11.42 34.11
CA LEU A 60 9.26 -10.49 34.00
C LEU A 60 8.24 -11.06 33.02
N ASP A 61 7.07 -11.45 33.53
CA ASP A 61 5.95 -11.89 32.70
C ASP A 61 5.05 -10.68 32.38
N VAL A 62 4.85 -10.40 31.09
CA VAL A 62 4.07 -9.25 30.60
C VAL A 62 2.89 -9.75 29.79
N ASP A 63 1.67 -9.42 30.19
CA ASP A 63 0.50 -9.69 29.33
C ASP A 63 0.45 -8.65 28.21
N TRP A 64 0.75 -9.08 26.98
CA TRP A 64 0.73 -8.23 25.80
C TRP A 64 -0.66 -7.63 25.54
N MET A 65 -1.74 -8.29 25.98
CA MET A 65 -3.10 -7.78 25.79
C MET A 65 -3.34 -6.44 26.52
N LEU A 66 -2.56 -6.14 27.56
CA LEU A 66 -2.59 -4.85 28.26
C LEU A 66 -1.96 -3.71 27.43
N PHE A 67 -1.11 -4.06 26.46
CA PHE A 67 -0.35 -3.14 25.61
C PHE A 67 -0.74 -3.26 24.14
N LYS A 68 -2.04 -3.43 23.86
CA LYS A 68 -2.61 -3.67 22.52
C LYS A 68 -2.26 -2.64 21.44
N THR A 69 -1.83 -1.43 21.82
CA THR A 69 -1.44 -0.39 20.85
C THR A 69 0.03 -0.48 20.47
N LEU A 70 0.83 -1.25 21.21
CA LEU A 70 2.25 -1.47 20.98
C LEU A 70 2.46 -2.81 20.27
N SER A 71 3.33 -2.81 19.26
CA SER A 71 3.73 -4.06 18.61
C SER A 71 4.59 -4.90 19.57
N LYS A 72 4.63 -6.22 19.37
CA LYS A 72 5.53 -7.09 20.13
C LYS A 72 6.99 -6.61 20.00
N GLN A 73 7.44 -6.27 18.80
CA GLN A 73 8.81 -5.81 18.56
C GLN A 73 9.10 -4.50 19.32
N GLU A 74 8.13 -3.61 19.40
CA GLU A 74 8.25 -2.35 20.15
C GLU A 74 8.46 -2.58 21.65
N LEU A 75 7.71 -3.52 22.24
CA LEU A 75 7.92 -3.91 23.63
C LEU A 75 9.33 -4.47 23.84
N LEU A 76 9.81 -5.31 22.92
CA LEU A 76 11.16 -5.88 23.01
C LEU A 76 12.25 -4.82 22.86
N ASP A 77 12.11 -3.91 21.91
CA ASP A 77 13.06 -2.82 21.69
C ASP A 77 13.09 -1.84 22.89
N LEU A 78 11.95 -1.62 23.56
CA LEU A 78 11.87 -0.82 24.79
C LEU A 78 12.46 -1.53 26.00
N ALA A 79 12.29 -2.85 26.08
CA ALA A 79 12.82 -3.68 27.17
C ALA A 79 14.33 -3.88 27.04
N ALA A 80 14.86 -3.86 25.82
CA ALA A 80 16.23 -4.22 25.53
C ALA A 80 17.30 -3.35 26.24
N PRO A 81 17.19 -2.00 26.28
CA PRO A 81 18.11 -1.13 27.02
C PRO A 81 18.18 -1.40 28.52
N TYR A 82 17.12 -1.97 29.09
CA TYR A 82 17.05 -2.36 30.51
C TYR A 82 17.57 -3.78 30.75
N GLY A 83 18.22 -4.40 29.76
CA GLY A 83 18.76 -5.76 29.85
C GLY A 83 17.71 -6.87 29.71
N TRP A 84 16.43 -6.57 29.47
CA TRP A 84 15.39 -7.59 29.33
C TRP A 84 15.38 -8.22 27.94
N ARG A 85 15.23 -9.55 27.85
CA ARG A 85 15.20 -10.33 26.61
C ARG A 85 14.05 -11.31 26.59
N LEU A 86 13.44 -11.54 25.42
CA LEU A 86 12.38 -12.54 25.28
C LEU A 86 12.96 -13.95 25.48
N ASN A 87 12.41 -14.68 26.44
CA ASN A 87 12.74 -16.08 26.70
C ASN A 87 11.63 -17.03 26.21
N GLY A 88 10.39 -16.58 26.17
CA GLY A 88 9.28 -17.38 25.70
C GLY A 88 7.98 -16.59 25.62
N GLN A 89 6.96 -17.24 25.06
CA GLN A 89 5.60 -16.71 25.02
C GLN A 89 4.62 -17.82 25.38
N GLU A 90 3.61 -17.48 26.17
CA GLU A 90 2.58 -18.40 26.60
C GLU A 90 1.20 -17.84 26.22
N TYR A 91 0.42 -18.67 25.55
CA TYR A 91 -0.92 -18.33 25.09
C TYR A 91 -1.93 -18.98 26.02
N GLY A 92 -2.72 -18.17 26.73
CA GLY A 92 -3.70 -18.70 27.68
C GLY A 92 -5.02 -17.97 27.53
N GLY A 93 -6.00 -18.56 26.84
CA GLY A 93 -7.37 -18.05 26.74
C GLY A 93 -7.49 -16.56 26.40
N LYS A 94 -7.57 -15.70 27.43
CA LYS A 94 -7.71 -14.24 27.33
C LYS A 94 -6.39 -13.46 27.46
N HIS A 95 -5.28 -14.14 27.69
CA HIS A 95 -3.98 -13.57 27.98
C HIS A 95 -2.94 -14.04 26.98
N TRP A 96 -2.01 -13.14 26.65
CA TRP A 96 -0.83 -13.47 25.86
C TRP A 96 0.40 -13.01 26.63
N TRP A 97 1.00 -13.93 27.38
CA TRP A 97 2.15 -13.65 28.23
C TRP A 97 3.44 -13.67 27.42
N LEU A 98 4.22 -12.60 27.54
CA LEU A 98 5.60 -12.50 27.09
C LEU A 98 6.50 -12.67 28.31
N ARG A 99 7.29 -13.74 28.33
CA ARG A 99 8.26 -14.00 29.41
C ARG A 99 9.59 -13.39 29.04
N LEU A 100 9.96 -12.32 29.74
CA LEU A 100 11.24 -11.64 29.60
C LEU A 100 12.21 -12.09 30.69
N VAL A 101 13.47 -12.32 30.35
CA VAL A 101 14.55 -12.67 31.30
C VAL A 101 15.59 -11.56 31.28
N HIS A 102 16.11 -11.21 32.45
CA HIS A 102 17.12 -10.17 32.59
C HIS A 102 18.51 -10.72 32.19
N GLN A 103 19.03 -10.23 31.07
CA GLN A 103 20.32 -10.60 30.45
C GLN A 103 21.07 -9.34 29.98
N PRO A 104 21.66 -8.56 30.91
CA PRO A 104 22.29 -7.27 30.58
C PRO A 104 23.58 -7.41 29.76
N SER A 105 24.21 -8.59 29.73
CA SER A 105 25.46 -8.84 29.02
C SER A 105 25.29 -9.07 27.51
N VAL A 106 24.07 -9.29 27.02
CA VAL A 106 23.82 -9.53 25.59
C VAL A 106 23.75 -8.18 24.87
N PRO A 107 24.59 -7.90 23.85
CA PRO A 107 24.55 -6.66 23.09
C PRO A 107 23.16 -6.40 22.50
N VAL A 108 22.66 -5.16 22.65
CA VAL A 108 21.41 -4.74 22.01
C VAL A 108 21.74 -4.27 20.60
N GLU A 109 21.11 -4.86 19.59
CA GLU A 109 21.14 -4.31 18.24
C GLU A 109 20.27 -3.05 18.21
N ASP A 110 20.87 -1.89 17.92
CA ASP A 110 20.15 -0.62 17.78
C ASP A 110 19.13 -0.74 16.63
N PRO A 111 17.82 -0.52 16.88
CA PRO A 111 16.80 -0.55 15.84
C PRO A 111 17.12 0.35 14.64
N ARG A 112 17.82 1.47 14.86
CA ARG A 112 18.24 2.40 13.80
C ARG A 112 19.33 1.78 12.92
N ALA A 113 20.33 1.16 13.53
CA ALA A 113 21.40 0.46 12.82
C ALA A 113 20.82 -0.73 12.03
N ARG A 114 19.88 -1.47 12.63
CA ARG A 114 19.14 -2.56 11.95
C ARG A 114 18.35 -2.05 10.75
N LEU A 115 17.65 -0.92 10.88
CA LEU A 115 16.93 -0.30 9.77
C LEU A 115 17.87 0.16 8.66
N ALA A 116 18.97 0.84 9.03
CA ALA A 116 19.96 1.30 8.07
C ALA A 116 20.60 0.13 7.30
N ALA A 117 20.94 -0.96 8.00
CA ALA A 117 21.48 -2.17 7.39
C ALA A 117 20.46 -2.85 6.46
N GLU A 118 19.20 -2.96 6.88
CA GLU A 118 18.12 -3.50 6.02
C GLU A 118 17.97 -2.66 4.75
N LEU A 119 17.91 -1.33 4.86
CA LEU A 119 17.76 -0.42 3.73
C LEU A 119 18.98 -0.37 2.81
N ALA A 120 20.18 -0.59 3.34
CA ALA A 120 21.40 -0.70 2.55
C ALA A 120 21.40 -1.97 1.67
N ALA A 121 20.88 -3.08 2.22
CA ALA A 121 20.73 -4.35 1.51
C ALA A 121 19.43 -4.45 0.69
N ALA A 122 18.49 -3.53 0.89
CA ALA A 122 17.19 -3.57 0.23
C ALA A 122 17.31 -3.30 -1.28
N GLU A 123 16.57 -4.09 -2.05
CA GLU A 123 16.39 -3.92 -3.48
C GLU A 123 14.95 -3.52 -3.78
N PRO A 124 14.71 -2.52 -4.65
CA PRO A 124 13.36 -2.23 -5.09
C PRO A 124 12.80 -3.42 -5.89
N GLY A 125 11.52 -3.70 -5.72
CA GLY A 125 10.78 -4.62 -6.57
C GLY A 125 10.66 -4.12 -8.01
N ALA A 126 10.02 -4.90 -8.88
CA ALA A 126 9.81 -4.51 -10.29
C ALA A 126 8.99 -3.23 -10.45
N ASP A 127 8.17 -2.87 -9.47
CA ASP A 127 7.37 -1.63 -9.43
C ASP A 127 8.17 -0.42 -8.92
N GLY A 128 9.44 -0.62 -8.57
CA GLY A 128 10.33 0.42 -8.05
C GLY A 128 10.13 0.70 -6.58
N LYS A 129 9.36 -0.13 -5.86
CA LYS A 129 9.06 0.03 -4.44
C LYS A 129 9.72 -1.05 -3.60
N TYR A 130 10.06 -0.70 -2.37
CA TYR A 130 10.40 -1.62 -1.29
C TYR A 130 9.34 -1.47 -0.20
N LEU A 131 8.75 -2.58 0.24
CA LEU A 131 7.75 -2.57 1.31
C LEU A 131 8.46 -2.82 2.64
N LEU A 132 8.67 -1.74 3.39
CA LEU A 132 9.21 -1.80 4.75
C LEU A 132 8.07 -2.13 5.72
N ASP A 133 8.23 -3.20 6.50
CA ASP A 133 7.34 -3.47 7.63
C ASP A 133 7.57 -2.41 8.71
N SER A 134 6.68 -1.42 8.76
CA SER A 134 6.79 -0.31 9.71
C SER A 134 6.60 -0.75 11.17
N ALA A 135 5.92 -1.87 11.41
CA ALA A 135 5.65 -2.37 12.76
C ALA A 135 6.94 -2.91 13.42
N ARG A 136 7.89 -3.42 12.62
CA ARG A 136 9.22 -3.86 13.08
C ARG A 136 10.07 -2.71 13.61
N TYR A 137 9.76 -1.48 13.21
CA TYR A 137 10.51 -0.26 13.53
C TYR A 137 9.61 0.79 14.20
N SER A 138 8.53 0.38 14.87
CA SER A 138 7.63 1.30 15.55
C SER A 138 8.22 1.88 16.84
N SER A 139 9.29 1.28 17.37
CA SER A 139 10.09 1.82 18.48
C SER A 139 10.84 3.11 18.12
N ILE A 140 11.12 3.33 16.84
CA ILE A 140 11.79 4.55 16.34
C ILE A 140 10.72 5.64 16.12
N PRO A 141 10.91 6.86 16.66
CA PRO A 141 10.05 8.00 16.32
C PRO A 141 9.93 8.22 14.82
N ASP A 142 8.75 8.62 14.34
CA ASP A 142 8.48 8.74 12.91
C ASP A 142 9.45 9.69 12.19
N ASP A 143 9.81 10.82 12.80
CA ASP A 143 10.74 11.79 12.22
C ASP A 143 12.18 11.25 12.13
N GLU A 144 12.60 10.48 13.13
CA GLU A 144 13.91 9.84 13.13
C GLU A 144 13.98 8.69 12.13
N ARG A 145 12.94 7.85 12.07
CA ARG A 145 12.82 6.81 11.06
C ARG A 145 12.92 7.40 9.65
N ASP A 146 12.32 8.57 9.42
CA ASP A 146 12.33 9.26 8.14
C ASP A 146 13.71 9.81 7.79
N ARG A 147 14.47 10.29 8.79
CA ARG A 147 15.87 10.67 8.62
C ARG A 147 16.72 9.47 8.23
N VAL A 148 16.58 8.33 8.92
CA VAL A 148 17.32 7.09 8.59
C VAL A 148 16.98 6.61 7.18
N ILE A 149 15.70 6.60 6.81
CA ILE A 149 15.24 6.26 5.45
C ILE A 149 15.90 7.18 4.41
N THR A 150 15.88 8.49 4.65
CA THR A 150 16.45 9.48 3.72
C THR A 150 17.97 9.37 3.61
N GLN A 151 18.66 9.18 4.73
CA GLN A 151 20.11 8.97 4.77
C GLN A 151 20.55 7.70 4.04
N ALA A 152 19.72 6.65 4.09
CA ALA A 152 19.94 5.43 3.32
C ALA A 152 19.64 5.57 1.81
N GLY A 153 19.29 6.77 1.33
CA GLY A 153 19.02 7.03 -0.08
C GLY A 153 17.61 6.61 -0.53
N TRP A 154 16.66 6.50 0.39
CA TRP A 154 15.27 6.14 0.12
C TRP A 154 14.33 7.32 0.38
N LYS A 155 13.18 7.34 -0.30
CA LYS A 155 12.07 8.27 -0.05
C LYS A 155 10.78 7.51 0.15
N LYS A 156 9.92 8.00 1.03
CA LYS A 156 8.56 7.48 1.18
C LYS A 156 7.74 7.73 -0.08
N VAL A 157 6.95 6.75 -0.47
CA VAL A 157 5.92 6.87 -1.51
C VAL A 157 4.58 6.38 -0.98
N HIS A 158 3.51 6.61 -1.74
CA HIS A 158 2.18 6.18 -1.35
C HIS A 158 2.15 4.65 -1.19
N GLY A 159 1.84 4.19 0.03
CA GLY A 159 1.82 2.80 0.44
C GLY A 159 0.49 2.39 1.06
N HIS A 160 0.40 1.12 1.47
CA HIS A 160 -0.78 0.57 2.13
C HIS A 160 -0.72 0.77 3.65
N PRO A 161 -1.87 0.77 4.36
CA PRO A 161 -1.89 0.78 5.82
C PRO A 161 -1.04 -0.38 6.37
N GLY A 162 -0.08 -0.09 7.25
CA GLY A 162 0.77 -1.09 7.91
C GLY A 162 2.12 -1.37 7.24
N ALA A 163 2.34 -0.93 6.00
CA ALA A 163 3.63 -1.05 5.32
C ALA A 163 4.07 0.30 4.72
N LEU A 164 5.31 0.70 5.01
CA LEU A 164 5.91 1.88 4.40
C LEU A 164 6.45 1.51 3.03
N ALA A 165 5.79 1.98 1.98
CA ALA A 165 6.32 1.87 0.63
C ALA A 165 7.44 2.91 0.44
N LEU A 166 8.64 2.43 0.14
CA LEU A 166 9.84 3.22 -0.08
C LEU A 166 10.30 3.09 -1.53
N ALA A 167 10.95 4.12 -2.05
CA ALA A 167 11.61 4.07 -3.35
C ALA A 167 13.00 4.68 -3.24
N ARG A 168 13.98 4.11 -3.94
CA ARG A 168 15.32 4.69 -3.96
C ARG A 168 15.28 6.05 -4.65
N ILE A 169 16.01 7.03 -4.14
CA ILE A 169 16.08 8.38 -4.73
C ILE A 169 16.55 8.26 -6.18
N GLY A 170 15.89 9.00 -7.08
CA GLY A 170 16.12 8.92 -8.53
C GLY A 170 15.41 7.76 -9.24
N THR A 171 14.84 6.78 -8.52
CA THR A 171 14.12 5.66 -9.14
C THR A 171 12.69 6.06 -9.51
N THR A 172 12.27 5.70 -10.72
CA THR A 172 10.87 5.89 -11.16
C THR A 172 10.00 4.84 -10.49
N VAL A 173 8.94 5.28 -9.81
CA VAL A 173 7.98 4.40 -9.13
C VAL A 173 6.74 4.25 -9.98
N MET A 174 6.23 3.03 -10.08
CA MET A 174 5.00 2.77 -10.81
C MET A 174 3.77 3.22 -10.01
N HIS A 175 2.90 4.01 -10.63
CA HIS A 175 1.73 4.61 -9.97
C HIS A 175 0.42 3.78 -10.06
N THR A 176 0.42 2.65 -10.77
CA THR A 176 -0.81 1.90 -11.07
C THR A 176 -1.29 0.99 -9.96
N VAL A 177 -2.62 0.96 -9.78
CA VAL A 177 -3.38 0.08 -8.86
C VAL A 177 -3.64 -1.31 -9.48
N ASP A 178 -3.63 -1.43 -10.80
CA ASP A 178 -4.28 -2.57 -11.49
C ASP A 178 -3.37 -3.68 -11.99
N GLU A 179 -2.04 -3.54 -11.93
CA GLU A 179 -1.14 -4.60 -12.43
C GLU A 179 -0.21 -5.11 -11.33
N PRO A 180 -0.52 -6.28 -10.72
CA PRO A 180 0.27 -6.90 -9.68
C PRO A 180 1.49 -7.55 -10.32
N MET A 181 2.41 -6.73 -10.82
CA MET A 181 3.54 -7.17 -11.62
C MET A 181 4.34 -8.24 -10.89
N LEU A 182 4.64 -8.04 -9.61
CA LEU A 182 5.35 -9.01 -8.78
C LEU A 182 4.92 -9.02 -7.30
N GLU A 183 3.94 -8.20 -6.87
CA GLU A 183 3.44 -8.14 -5.47
C GLU A 183 4.56 -8.02 -4.41
N GLY A 184 5.61 -7.25 -4.69
CA GLY A 184 6.74 -7.08 -3.77
C GLY A 184 7.84 -8.15 -3.88
N LEU A 185 7.72 -9.15 -4.76
CA LEU A 185 8.82 -10.09 -5.04
C LEU A 185 10.00 -9.35 -5.68
N ARG A 186 11.21 -9.63 -5.18
CA ARG A 186 12.44 -9.01 -5.67
C ARG A 186 12.90 -9.71 -6.95
N PRO A 187 13.41 -8.97 -7.97
CA PRO A 187 13.98 -9.60 -9.16
C PRO A 187 15.09 -10.60 -8.84
N ALA A 188 15.92 -10.33 -7.82
CA ALA A 188 16.94 -11.25 -7.36
C ALA A 188 16.38 -12.56 -6.78
N GLU A 189 15.24 -12.52 -6.06
CA GLU A 189 14.58 -13.73 -5.54
C GLU A 189 14.05 -14.60 -6.68
N LEU A 190 13.43 -13.97 -7.68
CA LEU A 190 12.95 -14.67 -8.87
C LEU A 190 14.09 -15.37 -9.62
N ARG A 191 15.25 -14.72 -9.74
CA ARG A 191 16.43 -15.31 -10.39
C ARG A 191 17.04 -16.49 -9.63
N ARG A 192 16.81 -16.63 -8.32
CA ARG A 192 17.28 -17.79 -7.55
C ARG A 192 16.52 -19.07 -7.89
N ASN A 193 15.33 -18.95 -8.45
CA ASN A 193 14.55 -20.10 -8.89
C ASN A 193 15.04 -20.55 -10.28
N PRO A 194 15.54 -21.79 -10.43
CA PRO A 194 16.13 -22.26 -11.69
C PRO A 194 15.13 -22.28 -12.85
N VAL A 195 13.85 -22.60 -12.58
CA VAL A 195 12.79 -22.62 -13.61
C VAL A 195 12.51 -21.21 -14.13
N VAL A 196 12.46 -20.24 -13.22
CA VAL A 196 12.24 -18.82 -13.55
C VAL A 196 13.44 -18.24 -14.29
N ALA A 197 14.67 -18.56 -13.85
CA ALA A 197 15.90 -18.14 -14.50
C ALA A 197 16.01 -18.67 -15.94
N GLU A 198 15.71 -19.95 -16.16
CA GLU A 198 15.69 -20.55 -17.50
C GLU A 198 14.62 -19.90 -18.39
N ARG A 199 13.42 -19.63 -17.86
CA ARG A 199 12.38 -18.96 -18.64
C ARG A 199 12.78 -17.52 -19.01
N ALA A 200 13.36 -16.78 -18.07
CA ALA A 200 13.87 -15.43 -18.34
C ALA A 200 15.00 -15.44 -19.39
N LYS A 201 15.88 -16.44 -19.35
CA LYS A 201 16.95 -16.65 -20.35
C LYS A 201 16.39 -16.95 -21.74
N ARG A 202 15.37 -17.81 -21.85
CA ARG A 202 14.68 -18.06 -23.13
C ARG A 202 14.01 -16.80 -23.67
N PHE A 203 13.32 -16.05 -22.81
CA PHE A 203 12.71 -14.79 -23.20
C PHE A 203 13.75 -13.78 -23.70
N HIS A 204 14.92 -13.72 -23.04
CA HIS A 204 16.05 -12.91 -23.50
C HIS A 204 16.54 -13.33 -24.89
N ALA A 205 16.64 -14.64 -25.17
CA ALA A 205 17.01 -15.13 -26.50
C ALA A 205 15.96 -14.82 -27.57
N GLU A 206 14.66 -14.85 -27.21
CA GLU A 206 13.54 -14.57 -28.12
C GLU A 206 13.36 -13.08 -28.44
N HIS A 207 13.57 -12.21 -27.45
CA HIS A 207 13.22 -10.79 -27.54
C HIS A 207 14.41 -9.82 -27.41
N GLY A 208 15.61 -10.33 -27.10
CA GLY A 208 16.85 -9.55 -27.03
C GLY A 208 17.04 -8.73 -25.74
N PHE A 209 16.20 -8.90 -24.73
CA PHE A 209 16.31 -8.18 -23.45
C PHE A 209 15.92 -9.03 -22.24
N ASP A 210 16.57 -8.80 -21.10
CA ASP A 210 16.27 -9.54 -19.87
C ASP A 210 15.03 -8.93 -19.19
N PRO A 211 13.92 -9.68 -19.04
CA PRO A 211 12.70 -9.15 -18.45
C PRO A 211 12.86 -8.75 -16.98
N LEU A 212 13.86 -9.31 -16.27
CA LEU A 212 14.20 -8.98 -14.88
C LEU A 212 15.38 -8.01 -14.77
N GLY A 213 15.92 -7.52 -15.89
CA GLY A 213 17.01 -6.56 -15.93
C GLY A 213 16.63 -5.23 -15.29
N PRO A 214 17.49 -4.60 -14.47
CA PRO A 214 17.17 -3.35 -13.79
C PRO A 214 16.84 -2.20 -14.76
N SER A 215 17.55 -2.12 -15.89
CA SER A 215 17.30 -1.14 -16.95
C SER A 215 15.94 -1.34 -17.63
N GLU A 216 15.58 -2.58 -17.93
CA GLU A 216 14.31 -2.91 -18.58
C GLU A 216 13.12 -2.71 -17.63
N LEU A 217 13.29 -3.04 -16.34
CA LEU A 217 12.30 -2.73 -15.32
C LEU A 217 12.12 -1.21 -15.17
N ASP A 218 13.20 -0.41 -15.20
CA ASP A 218 13.09 1.05 -15.14
C ASP A 218 12.42 1.64 -16.38
N ARG A 219 12.80 1.17 -17.57
CA ARG A 219 12.14 1.50 -18.82
C ARG A 219 10.65 1.18 -18.77
N LEU A 220 10.30 -0.02 -18.32
CA LEU A 220 8.91 -0.45 -18.17
C LEU A 220 8.14 0.48 -17.20
N ARG A 221 8.75 0.86 -16.08
CA ARG A 221 8.16 1.81 -15.11
C ARG A 221 7.92 3.18 -15.72
N ILE A 222 8.91 3.73 -16.43
CA ILE A 222 8.79 5.01 -17.15
C ILE A 222 7.68 4.96 -18.19
N ARG A 223 7.65 3.92 -19.02
CA ARG A 223 6.65 3.74 -20.08
C ARG A 223 5.26 3.49 -19.52
N ASN A 224 5.14 2.73 -18.44
CA ASN A 224 3.86 2.54 -17.78
C ASN A 224 3.31 3.86 -17.20
N ASN A 225 4.16 4.66 -16.55
CA ASN A 225 3.77 5.98 -16.05
C ASN A 225 3.38 6.94 -17.19
N TYR A 226 4.10 6.92 -18.31
CA TYR A 226 3.73 7.68 -19.51
C TYR A 226 2.32 7.29 -19.99
N TRP A 227 2.05 5.99 -20.15
CA TRP A 227 0.75 5.51 -20.62
C TRP A 227 -0.37 5.80 -19.63
N THR A 228 -0.10 5.68 -18.33
CA THR A 228 -1.06 6.01 -17.27
C THR A 228 -1.44 7.48 -17.32
N LYS A 229 -0.46 8.39 -17.43
CA LYS A 229 -0.70 9.83 -17.60
C LYS A 229 -1.50 10.14 -18.86
N LYS A 230 -1.30 9.39 -19.94
CA LYS A 230 -2.03 9.57 -21.20
C LYS A 230 -3.45 9.00 -21.16
N PHE A 231 -3.66 7.93 -20.40
CA PHE A 231 -4.95 7.26 -20.24
C PHE A 231 -5.87 8.00 -19.26
N PHE A 232 -5.29 8.57 -18.19
CA PHE A 232 -6.07 9.12 -17.08
C PHE A 232 -7.04 10.24 -17.50
N PRO A 233 -6.65 11.30 -18.24
CA PRO A 233 -7.60 12.35 -18.62
C PRO A 233 -8.81 11.86 -19.44
N PRO A 234 -8.66 11.14 -20.57
CA PRO A 234 -9.82 10.68 -21.33
C PRO A 234 -10.62 9.61 -20.55
N GLY A 235 -9.96 8.74 -19.79
CA GLY A 235 -10.64 7.74 -18.96
C GLY A 235 -11.51 8.39 -17.88
N CYS A 236 -11.00 9.41 -17.19
CA CYS A 236 -11.74 10.15 -16.17
C CYS A 236 -12.92 10.94 -16.76
N ILE A 237 -12.72 11.65 -17.88
CA ILE A 237 -13.80 12.40 -18.54
C ILE A 237 -14.90 11.44 -19.02
N ALA A 238 -14.54 10.33 -19.67
CA ALA A 238 -15.51 9.33 -20.11
C ALA A 238 -16.29 8.74 -18.94
N SER A 239 -15.58 8.35 -17.87
CA SER A 239 -16.20 7.77 -16.67
C SER A 239 -17.11 8.78 -15.97
N PHE A 240 -16.70 10.04 -15.89
CA PHE A 240 -17.51 11.12 -15.31
C PHE A 240 -18.79 11.35 -16.13
N LEU A 241 -18.69 11.51 -17.45
CA LEU A 241 -19.84 11.76 -18.31
C LEU A 241 -20.82 10.58 -18.31
N LEU A 242 -20.34 9.34 -18.38
CA LEU A 242 -21.19 8.16 -18.33
C LEU A 242 -21.80 7.94 -16.95
N GLY A 243 -21.02 8.18 -15.88
CA GLY A 243 -21.51 8.07 -14.51
C GLY A 243 -22.51 9.15 -14.12
N SER A 244 -22.43 10.34 -14.74
CA SER A 244 -23.38 11.44 -14.55
C SER A 244 -24.51 11.47 -15.58
N ALA A 245 -24.46 10.67 -16.64
CA ALA A 245 -25.56 10.54 -17.60
C ALA A 245 -26.93 10.19 -16.99
N PRO A 246 -27.05 9.41 -15.89
CA PRO A 246 -28.34 9.18 -15.24
C PRO A 246 -28.74 10.32 -14.27
N PHE A 247 -27.84 11.27 -13.97
CA PHE A 247 -28.08 12.38 -13.03
C PHE A 247 -29.32 13.24 -13.36
N PRO A 248 -29.63 13.57 -14.63
CA PRO A 248 -30.84 14.29 -14.99
C PRO A 248 -32.13 13.62 -14.51
N PHE A 249 -32.17 12.28 -14.45
CA PHE A 249 -33.32 11.53 -13.92
C PHE A 249 -33.44 11.63 -12.39
N PHE A 250 -32.34 11.87 -11.68
CA PHE A 250 -32.31 11.96 -10.21
C PHE A 250 -32.64 13.36 -9.67
N ILE A 251 -32.43 14.43 -10.45
CA ILE A 251 -32.65 15.81 -10.01
C ILE A 251 -34.02 16.40 -10.38
N GLY A 252 -34.95 15.57 -10.85
CA GLY A 252 -36.31 16.04 -11.10
C GLY A 252 -36.53 16.76 -12.43
N LEU A 253 -35.65 16.59 -13.42
CA LEU A 253 -35.98 16.92 -14.82
C LEU A 253 -37.05 15.96 -15.41
N SER A 254 -37.65 15.10 -14.58
CA SER A 254 -38.66 14.11 -14.95
C SER A 254 -39.99 14.69 -15.40
N ASP A 255 -40.33 15.91 -14.97
CA ASP A 255 -41.60 16.56 -15.34
C ASP A 255 -41.63 16.92 -16.84
N ASP A 256 -40.45 17.03 -17.46
CA ASP A 256 -40.24 17.04 -18.90
C ASP A 256 -39.29 15.89 -19.27
N ALA A 257 -39.77 14.66 -19.03
CA ALA A 257 -39.09 13.40 -19.32
C ALA A 257 -38.30 13.38 -20.65
N PRO A 258 -38.80 13.91 -21.79
CA PRO A 258 -37.99 13.96 -23.01
C PRO A 258 -36.73 14.81 -22.86
N THR A 259 -36.76 15.95 -22.18
CA THR A 259 -35.59 16.80 -21.95
C THR A 259 -34.54 16.10 -21.09
N ALA A 260 -34.93 15.41 -20.01
CA ALA A 260 -33.99 14.61 -19.20
C ALA A 260 -33.31 13.51 -20.02
N VAL A 261 -34.09 12.80 -20.85
CA VAL A 261 -33.60 11.75 -21.76
C VAL A 261 -32.63 12.34 -22.78
N TYR A 262 -32.94 13.47 -23.41
CA TYR A 262 -32.06 14.11 -24.39
C TYR A 262 -30.75 14.60 -23.77
N VAL A 263 -30.77 15.15 -22.56
CA VAL A 263 -29.55 15.57 -21.84
C VAL A 263 -28.68 14.34 -21.52
N GLY A 264 -29.29 13.27 -21.00
CA GLY A 264 -28.57 12.02 -20.71
C GLY A 264 -27.95 11.40 -21.96
N ILE A 265 -28.71 11.32 -23.07
CA ILE A 265 -28.21 10.86 -24.37
C ILE A 265 -27.10 11.77 -24.88
N GLY A 266 -27.24 13.09 -24.76
CA GLY A 266 -26.22 14.06 -25.14
C GLY A 266 -24.92 13.85 -24.38
N MET A 267 -24.98 13.66 -23.06
CA MET A 267 -23.81 13.36 -22.22
C MET A 267 -23.15 12.03 -22.62
N ALA A 268 -23.95 10.99 -22.87
CA ALA A 268 -23.44 9.70 -23.33
C ALA A 268 -22.79 9.79 -24.72
N ALA A 269 -23.39 10.56 -25.64
CA ALA A 269 -22.84 10.81 -26.97
C ALA A 269 -21.50 11.57 -26.90
N VAL A 270 -21.43 12.62 -26.07
CA VAL A 270 -20.17 13.36 -25.81
C VAL A 270 -19.12 12.45 -25.19
N ALA A 271 -19.51 11.48 -24.34
CA ALA A 271 -18.60 10.52 -23.73
C ALA A 271 -17.96 9.54 -24.73
N LEU A 272 -18.51 9.37 -25.94
CA LEU A 272 -17.95 8.46 -26.96
C LEU A 272 -16.54 8.87 -27.38
N VAL A 273 -16.29 10.16 -27.58
CA VAL A 273 -14.99 10.68 -28.00
C VAL A 273 -13.87 10.34 -27.00
N PRO A 274 -13.96 10.71 -25.70
CA PRO A 274 -12.96 10.33 -24.72
C PRO A 274 -12.90 8.81 -24.50
N SER A 275 -14.01 8.08 -24.65
CA SER A 275 -14.01 6.61 -24.57
C SER A 275 -13.19 5.95 -25.68
N VAL A 276 -13.34 6.40 -26.93
CA VAL A 276 -12.54 5.94 -28.06
C VAL A 276 -11.06 6.29 -27.87
N LEU A 277 -10.75 7.50 -27.40
CA LEU A 277 -9.38 7.90 -27.07
C LEU A 277 -8.76 7.01 -25.97
N ALA A 278 -9.50 6.78 -24.88
CA ALA A 278 -9.07 5.89 -23.80
C ALA A 278 -8.84 4.45 -24.31
N TRP A 279 -9.72 3.95 -25.18
CA TRP A 279 -9.56 2.64 -25.83
C TRP A 279 -8.33 2.56 -26.72
N LEU A 280 -8.08 3.59 -27.55
CA LEU A 280 -6.88 3.65 -28.40
C LEU A 280 -5.60 3.69 -27.57
N VAL A 281 -5.58 4.48 -26.49
CA VAL A 281 -4.46 4.53 -25.54
C VAL A 281 -4.24 3.16 -24.90
N ARG A 282 -5.30 2.50 -24.43
CA ARG A 282 -5.23 1.15 -23.86
C ARG A 282 -4.70 0.13 -24.86
N ARG A 283 -5.14 0.18 -26.12
CA ARG A 283 -4.68 -0.70 -27.19
C ARG A 283 -3.19 -0.51 -27.48
N ARG A 284 -2.72 0.75 -27.58
CA ARG A 284 -1.30 1.07 -27.79
C ARG A 284 -0.45 0.65 -26.59
N ARG A 285 -0.89 0.92 -25.35
CA ARG A 285 -0.24 0.43 -24.12
C ARG A 285 -0.11 -1.09 -24.14
N LYS A 286 -1.18 -1.81 -24.49
CA LYS A 286 -1.18 -3.29 -24.55
C LYS A 286 -0.22 -3.81 -25.62
N ALA A 287 -0.14 -3.16 -26.78
CA ALA A 287 0.79 -3.55 -27.83
C ALA A 287 2.25 -3.35 -27.41
N GLU A 288 2.54 -2.26 -26.69
CA GLU A 288 3.91 -1.93 -26.28
C GLU A 288 4.37 -2.71 -25.04
N LEU A 289 3.58 -2.70 -23.96
CA LEU A 289 3.95 -3.26 -22.66
C LEU A 289 3.45 -4.70 -22.46
N GLY A 290 2.46 -5.13 -23.25
CA GLY A 290 1.76 -6.40 -23.06
C GLY A 290 2.68 -7.62 -23.00
N PRO A 291 3.64 -7.80 -23.93
CA PRO A 291 4.57 -8.93 -23.89
C PRO A 291 5.41 -8.94 -22.60
N HIS A 292 5.97 -7.80 -22.20
CA HIS A 292 6.80 -7.68 -20.99
C HIS A 292 5.98 -7.94 -19.71
N LEU A 293 4.76 -7.41 -19.65
CA LEU A 293 3.85 -7.64 -18.52
C LEU A 293 3.32 -9.09 -18.49
N ALA A 294 3.21 -9.75 -19.64
CA ALA A 294 2.79 -11.14 -19.73
C ALA A 294 3.89 -12.07 -19.20
N VAL A 295 5.15 -11.87 -19.62
CA VAL A 295 6.26 -12.68 -19.10
C VAL A 295 6.46 -12.46 -17.61
N LEU A 296 6.34 -11.24 -17.09
CA LEU A 296 6.51 -11.01 -15.64
C LEU A 296 5.41 -11.69 -14.81
N ARG A 297 4.17 -11.76 -15.33
CA ARG A 297 3.09 -12.56 -14.73
C ARG A 297 3.38 -14.06 -14.81
N GLU A 298 3.94 -14.53 -15.92
CA GLU A 298 4.35 -15.92 -16.10
C GLU A 298 5.46 -16.31 -15.11
N LEU A 299 6.53 -15.51 -15.00
CA LEU A 299 7.65 -15.75 -14.07
C LEU A 299 7.17 -15.80 -12.61
N LYS A 300 6.23 -14.92 -12.25
CA LYS A 300 5.58 -14.93 -10.93
C LYS A 300 4.77 -16.21 -10.70
N ALA A 301 3.99 -16.65 -11.69
CA ALA A 301 3.21 -17.88 -11.59
C ALA A 301 4.13 -19.11 -11.43
N LEU A 302 5.20 -19.18 -12.21
CA LEU A 302 6.22 -20.23 -12.10
C LEU A 302 6.83 -20.26 -10.69
N HIS A 303 7.26 -19.11 -10.18
CA HIS A 303 7.81 -19.00 -8.83
C HIS A 303 6.84 -19.54 -7.75
N ARG A 304 5.55 -19.18 -7.84
CA ARG A 304 4.52 -19.66 -6.90
C ARG A 304 4.31 -21.16 -6.98
N SER A 305 4.22 -21.71 -8.20
CA SER A 305 4.02 -23.16 -8.39
C SER A 305 5.15 -23.99 -7.77
N THR A 306 6.39 -23.59 -8.01
CA THR A 306 7.56 -24.29 -7.46
C THR A 306 7.74 -24.12 -5.96
N ALA A 307 7.26 -23.00 -5.39
CA ALA A 307 7.33 -22.78 -3.94
C ALA A 307 6.28 -23.64 -3.20
N GLY A 308 5.09 -23.81 -3.79
CA GLY A 308 4.03 -24.64 -3.20
C GLY A 308 4.28 -26.14 -3.24
N GLU A 309 5.13 -26.63 -4.14
CA GLU A 309 5.55 -28.04 -4.17
C GLU A 309 6.62 -28.38 -3.11
N SER A 310 7.20 -27.37 -2.46
CA SER A 310 8.25 -27.52 -1.45
C SER A 310 7.77 -27.40 0.01
N SER A 311 6.47 -27.22 0.22
CA SER A 311 5.81 -27.12 1.54
C SER A 311 4.90 -28.30 1.80
#